data_AF-A0A5S3SHX6-F1
#
_entry.id   AF-A0A5S3SHX6-F1
#
_cell.length_a   1.000
_cell.length_b   1.000
_cell.length_c   1.000
_cell.angle_alpha   90.00
_cell.angle_beta   90.00
_cell.angle_gamma   90.00
#
_symmetry.space_group_name_H-M   'P 1'
#
loop_
_entity.id
_entity.type
_entity.pdbx_description
1 polymer ?
#
loop_
_entity_poly.entity_id
_entity_poly.type
_entity_poly.pdbx_seq_one_letter_code
_entity_poly.pdbx_strand_id
1 'polypeptide(L)'
;MITFEWVFISWIITLFIHYHGVKRTSITTQKDSLIEQLSTICDPSWLDEHAVELYLEEIYNSKILRVSWKVKQLNQLNTYPLVDEKRLDAFYSFDIETYVSKDTTLDNKSKLKFELQDLCNNFIDDIENTFFNKVTTSKKFMLLSIRNPLVAIFLSTGIIYLYLEIFTFFYK
;
A
#
# COMPACT_ATOMS: atom_id res chain seq x y z
N MET A 1 23.40 30.96 -23.99
CA MET A 1 23.37 30.92 -22.51
C MET A 1 21.98 30.58 -22.00
N ILE A 2 20.95 31.39 -22.33
CA ILE A 2 19.53 31.14 -21.98
C ILE A 2 19.07 29.70 -22.34
N THR A 3 19.48 29.16 -23.49
CA THR A 3 19.09 27.81 -23.93
C THR A 3 19.56 26.68 -23.02
N PHE A 4 20.74 26.74 -22.41
CA PHE A 4 21.24 25.65 -21.57
C PHE A 4 20.57 25.61 -20.19
N GLU A 5 20.33 26.78 -19.59
CA GLU A 5 19.60 26.92 -18.33
C GLU A 5 18.18 26.34 -18.44
N TRP A 6 17.45 26.68 -19.52
CA TRP A 6 16.12 26.13 -19.76
C TRP A 6 16.13 24.62 -20.02
N VAL A 7 17.16 24.08 -20.70
CA VAL A 7 17.32 22.63 -20.88
C VAL A 7 17.56 21.94 -19.53
N PHE A 8 18.41 22.50 -18.67
CA PHE A 8 18.70 21.95 -17.35
C PHE A 8 17.47 21.99 -16.42
N ILE A 9 16.75 23.11 -16.38
CA ILE A 9 15.49 23.23 -15.62
C ILE A 9 14.46 22.20 -16.12
N SER A 10 14.33 22.01 -17.44
CA SER A 10 13.45 21.01 -18.03
C SER A 10 13.81 19.58 -17.60
N TRP A 11 15.10 19.26 -17.54
CA TRP A 11 15.60 17.98 -17.04
C TRP A 11 15.24 17.73 -15.58
N ILE A 12 15.42 18.73 -14.71
CA ILE A 12 15.05 18.64 -13.29
C ILE A 12 13.55 18.37 -13.14
N ILE A 13 12.71 19.15 -13.83
CA ILE A 13 11.25 18.97 -13.80
C ILE A 13 10.87 17.56 -14.26
N THR A 14 11.47 17.08 -15.35
CA THR A 14 11.24 15.73 -15.89
C THR A 14 11.61 14.65 -14.87
N LEU A 15 12.73 14.82 -14.16
CA LEU A 15 13.20 13.88 -13.15
C LEU A 15 12.24 13.81 -11.94
N PHE A 16 11.72 14.95 -11.48
CA PHE A 16 10.68 14.98 -10.43
C PHE A 16 9.40 14.28 -10.87
N ILE A 17 8.91 14.56 -12.08
CA ILE A 17 7.72 13.91 -12.64
C ILE A 17 7.94 12.39 -12.72
N HIS A 18 9.10 11.97 -13.22
CA HIS A 18 9.44 10.56 -13.35
C HIS A 18 9.50 9.86 -11.98
N TYR A 19 10.18 10.46 -11.00
CA TYR A 19 10.25 9.94 -9.64
C TYR A 19 8.85 9.74 -9.02
N HIS A 20 7.98 10.74 -9.14
CA HIS A 20 6.61 10.64 -8.63
C HIS A 20 5.78 9.58 -9.38
N GLY A 21 5.98 9.45 -10.69
CA GLY A 21 5.37 8.39 -11.51
C GLY A 21 5.77 7.01 -11.02
N VAL A 22 7.08 6.73 -10.90
CA VAL A 22 7.61 5.45 -10.41
C VAL A 22 7.08 5.15 -9.01
N LYS A 23 7.08 6.14 -8.12
CA LYS A 23 6.58 5.98 -6.76
C LYS A 23 5.09 5.64 -6.71
N ARG A 24 4.27 6.36 -7.48
CA ARG A 24 2.84 6.07 -7.60
C ARG A 24 2.61 4.64 -8.08
N THR A 25 3.31 4.22 -9.14
CA THR A 25 3.22 2.86 -9.66
C THR A 25 3.58 1.82 -8.59
N SER A 26 4.66 2.03 -7.84
CA SER A 26 5.05 1.11 -6.76
C SER A 26 3.96 0.97 -5.67
N ILE A 27 3.32 2.08 -5.28
CA ILE A 27 2.22 2.05 -4.32
C ILE A 27 0.99 1.34 -4.92
N THR A 28 0.64 1.62 -6.18
CA THR A 28 -0.45 0.91 -6.87
C THR A 28 -0.20 -0.60 -6.88
N THR A 29 1.00 -1.04 -7.25
CA THR A 29 1.34 -2.47 -7.27
C THR A 29 1.22 -3.12 -5.88
N GLN A 30 1.65 -2.44 -4.80
CA GLN A 30 1.48 -2.97 -3.45
C GLN A 30 0.01 -2.95 -3.00
N LYS A 31 -0.78 -1.94 -3.39
CA LYS A 31 -2.24 -1.90 -3.16
C LYS A 31 -2.91 -3.10 -3.83
N ASP A 32 -2.65 -3.31 -5.11
CA ASP A 32 -3.27 -4.39 -5.87
C ASP A 32 -2.87 -5.76 -5.31
N SER A 33 -1.60 -5.94 -4.93
CA SER A 33 -1.12 -7.14 -4.24
C SER A 33 -1.80 -7.35 -2.88
N LEU A 34 -2.10 -6.28 -2.12
CA LEU A 34 -2.82 -6.37 -0.85
C LEU A 34 -4.28 -6.77 -1.07
N ILE A 35 -4.96 -6.17 -2.05
CA ILE A 35 -6.34 -6.51 -2.42
C ILE A 35 -6.42 -7.97 -2.85
N GLU A 36 -5.47 -8.45 -3.66
CA GLU A 36 -5.40 -9.85 -4.07
C GLU A 36 -5.32 -10.79 -2.85
N GLN A 37 -4.48 -10.49 -1.86
CA GLN A 37 -4.41 -11.30 -0.63
C GLN A 37 -5.73 -11.30 0.14
N LEU A 38 -6.41 -10.15 0.24
CA LEU A 38 -7.73 -10.04 0.88
C LEU A 38 -8.80 -10.84 0.13
N SER A 39 -8.79 -10.79 -1.20
CA SER A 39 -9.69 -11.59 -2.03
C SER A 39 -9.46 -13.10 -1.80
N THR A 40 -8.22 -13.54 -1.58
CA THR A 40 -7.95 -14.96 -1.27
C THR A 40 -8.44 -15.42 0.11
N ILE A 41 -8.74 -14.50 1.03
CA ILE A 41 -9.36 -14.81 2.33
C ILE A 41 -10.88 -14.88 2.16
N CYS A 42 -11.44 -13.95 1.40
CA CYS A 42 -12.87 -13.84 1.08
C CYS A 42 -13.39 -15.04 0.27
N ASP A 43 -12.55 -15.59 -0.62
CA ASP A 43 -12.87 -16.76 -1.41
C ASP A 43 -12.74 -18.05 -0.58
N PRO A 44 -13.81 -18.84 -0.38
CA PRO A 44 -13.76 -20.10 0.36
C PRO A 44 -12.97 -21.22 -0.34
N SER A 45 -12.36 -20.98 -1.51
CA SER A 45 -11.58 -21.99 -2.25
C SER A 45 -10.42 -22.63 -1.48
N TRP A 46 -9.97 -22.02 -0.38
CA TRP A 46 -8.94 -22.59 0.50
C TRP A 46 -9.49 -23.55 1.57
N LEU A 47 -10.82 -23.67 1.71
CA LEU A 47 -11.46 -24.63 2.61
C LEU A 47 -11.53 -26.00 1.93
N ASP A 48 -10.74 -26.94 2.44
CA ASP A 48 -10.79 -28.35 2.04
C ASP A 48 -11.67 -29.13 3.03
N GLU A 49 -12.76 -29.74 2.53
CA GLU A 49 -13.70 -30.54 3.34
C GLU A 49 -13.04 -31.76 3.99
N HIS A 50 -11.92 -32.23 3.44
CA HIS A 50 -11.17 -33.37 3.95
C HIS A 50 -10.05 -32.98 4.93
N ALA A 51 -9.75 -31.70 5.06
CA ALA A 51 -8.73 -31.22 5.97
C ALA A 51 -9.13 -31.37 7.44
N VAL A 52 -8.10 -31.33 8.30
CA VAL A 52 -8.26 -31.21 9.75
C VAL A 52 -8.55 -29.75 10.09
N GLU A 53 -9.47 -29.50 11.03
CA GLU A 53 -9.92 -28.16 11.43
C GLU A 53 -8.76 -27.25 11.84
N LEU A 54 -7.86 -27.75 12.69
CA LEU A 54 -6.63 -27.06 13.10
C LEU A 54 -5.77 -26.57 11.91
N TYR A 55 -5.70 -27.37 10.83
CA TYR A 55 -4.94 -27.00 9.65
C TYR A 55 -5.61 -25.86 8.87
N LEU A 56 -6.95 -25.83 8.83
CA LEU A 56 -7.70 -24.74 8.20
C LEU A 56 -7.57 -23.44 9.00
N GLU A 57 -7.58 -23.51 10.34
CA GLU A 57 -7.28 -22.38 11.22
C GLU A 57 -5.87 -21.82 10.96
N GLU A 58 -4.87 -22.70 10.83
CA GLU A 58 -3.50 -22.28 10.54
C GLU A 58 -3.37 -21.62 9.16
N ILE A 59 -4.08 -22.13 8.14
CA ILE A 59 -4.15 -21.49 6.82
C ILE A 59 -4.74 -20.08 6.94
N TYR A 60 -5.85 -19.92 7.66
CA TYR A 60 -6.47 -18.62 7.88
C TYR A 60 -5.50 -17.65 8.55
N ASN A 61 -4.89 -18.06 9.66
CA ASN A 61 -3.92 -17.27 10.40
C ASN A 61 -2.71 -16.85 9.54
N SER A 62 -2.21 -17.78 8.72
CA SER A 62 -1.12 -17.52 7.77
C SER A 62 -1.52 -16.46 6.73
N LYS A 63 -2.76 -16.52 6.21
CA LYS A 63 -3.28 -15.50 5.27
C LYS A 63 -3.41 -14.13 5.93
N ILE A 64 -3.96 -14.04 7.15
CA ILE A 64 -4.05 -12.77 7.88
C ILE A 64 -2.66 -12.18 8.16
N LEU A 65 -1.67 -13.02 8.52
CA LEU A 65 -0.28 -12.58 8.69
C LEU A 65 0.32 -12.01 7.39
N ARG A 66 0.04 -12.62 6.23
CA ARG A 66 0.49 -12.09 4.93
C ARG A 66 -0.14 -10.73 4.63
N VAL A 67 -1.44 -10.56 4.90
CA VAL A 67 -2.13 -9.28 4.78
C VAL A 67 -1.49 -8.23 5.69
N SER A 68 -1.25 -8.57 6.96
CA SER A 68 -0.58 -7.69 7.93
C SER A 68 0.79 -7.22 7.44
N TRP A 69 1.60 -8.14 6.91
CA TRP A 69 2.90 -7.79 6.30
C TRP A 69 2.75 -6.87 5.09
N LYS A 70 1.76 -7.09 4.23
CA LYS A 70 1.50 -6.24 3.06
C LYS A 70 1.03 -4.85 3.45
N VAL A 71 0.19 -4.72 4.46
CA VAL A 71 -0.20 -3.43 5.04
C VAL A 71 1.03 -2.67 5.53
N LYS A 72 1.92 -3.32 6.27
CA LYS A 72 3.18 -2.71 6.74
C LYS A 72 4.07 -2.26 5.58
N GLN A 73 4.24 -3.10 4.55
CA GLN A 73 5.01 -2.75 3.35
C GLN A 73 4.41 -1.53 2.64
N LEU A 74 3.08 -1.49 2.46
CA LEU A 74 2.38 -0.38 1.83
C LEU A 74 2.54 0.92 2.63
N ASN A 75 2.41 0.84 3.96
CA ASN A 75 2.59 1.98 4.85
C ASN A 75 4.04 2.51 4.84
N GLN A 76 5.05 1.66 4.70
CA GLN A 76 6.46 2.07 4.59
C GLN A 76 6.79 2.85 3.30
N LEU A 77 5.97 2.70 2.25
CA LEU A 77 6.17 3.42 0.99
C LEU A 77 5.78 4.90 1.09
N ASN A 78 5.04 5.31 2.11
CA ASN A 78 4.56 6.67 2.26
C ASN A 78 4.94 7.25 3.63
N THR A 79 5.02 8.59 3.73
CA THR A 79 5.33 9.25 5.00
C THR A 79 4.18 9.11 5.99
N TYR A 80 2.95 9.06 5.48
CA TYR A 80 1.74 8.81 6.26
C TYR A 80 1.17 7.44 5.91
N PRO A 81 0.68 6.68 6.90
CA PRO A 81 0.06 5.39 6.65
C PRO A 81 -1.12 5.56 5.69
N LEU A 82 -1.12 4.71 4.66
CA LEU A 82 -2.18 4.62 3.67
C LEU A 82 -3.31 3.73 4.17
N VAL A 83 -3.00 2.76 5.03
CA VAL A 83 -3.96 1.84 5.62
C VAL A 83 -3.78 1.82 7.13
N ASP A 84 -4.87 1.89 7.87
CA ASP A 84 -4.83 1.76 9.34
C ASP A 84 -4.68 0.28 9.72
N GLU A 85 -3.57 -0.05 10.39
CA GLU A 85 -3.28 -1.41 10.86
C GLU A 85 -4.32 -1.91 11.86
N LYS A 86 -4.99 -1.03 12.61
CA LYS A 86 -6.03 -1.41 13.58
C LYS A 86 -7.25 -2.05 12.94
N ARG A 87 -7.48 -1.79 11.65
CA ARG A 87 -8.59 -2.45 10.94
C ARG A 87 -8.39 -3.95 10.77
N LEU A 88 -7.17 -4.45 10.97
CA LEU A 88 -6.89 -5.89 11.01
C LEU A 88 -7.43 -6.57 12.27
N ASP A 89 -7.73 -5.82 13.34
CA ASP A 89 -8.26 -6.37 14.60
C ASP A 89 -9.59 -7.11 14.40
N ALA A 90 -10.40 -6.69 13.43
CA ALA A 90 -11.63 -7.37 13.06
C ALA A 90 -11.39 -8.78 12.50
N PHE A 91 -10.29 -8.98 11.76
CA PHE A 91 -9.92 -10.31 11.24
C PHE A 91 -9.37 -11.22 12.35
N TYR A 92 -8.62 -10.67 13.31
CA TYR A 92 -8.17 -11.46 14.47
C TYR A 92 -9.31 -11.85 15.42
N SER A 93 -10.42 -11.10 15.38
CA SER A 93 -11.61 -11.36 16.21
C SER A 93 -12.64 -12.26 15.53
N PHE A 94 -12.41 -12.65 14.27
CA PHE A 94 -13.32 -13.51 13.52
C PHE A 94 -13.30 -14.93 14.08
N ASP A 95 -14.49 -15.51 14.27
CA ASP A 95 -14.66 -16.86 14.82
C ASP A 95 -14.36 -17.94 13.76
N ILE A 96 -13.06 -18.14 13.52
CA ILE A 96 -12.55 -19.12 12.58
C ILE A 96 -12.80 -20.55 13.05
N GLU A 97 -12.72 -20.82 14.35
CA GLU A 97 -12.91 -22.13 14.96
C GLU A 97 -14.32 -22.66 14.64
N THR A 98 -15.35 -21.84 14.89
CA THR A 98 -16.74 -22.17 14.55
C THR A 98 -16.93 -22.29 13.04
N TYR A 99 -16.24 -21.46 12.24
CA TYR A 99 -16.38 -21.47 10.78
C TYR A 99 -15.89 -22.77 10.14
N VAL A 100 -14.74 -23.29 10.59
CA VAL A 100 -14.14 -24.51 10.02
C VAL A 100 -14.65 -25.79 10.67
N SER A 101 -15.20 -25.72 11.89
CA SER A 101 -15.66 -26.89 12.63
C SER A 101 -16.71 -27.71 11.88
N LYS A 102 -16.55 -29.04 11.86
CA LYS A 102 -17.48 -29.98 11.21
C LYS A 102 -18.82 -30.09 11.93
N ASP A 103 -18.85 -29.76 13.22
CA ASP A 103 -20.04 -29.85 14.06
C ASP A 103 -20.96 -28.61 13.95
N THR A 104 -20.46 -27.53 13.33
CA THR A 104 -21.23 -26.29 13.14
C THR A 104 -22.34 -26.48 12.10
N THR A 105 -23.54 -25.97 12.42
CA THR A 105 -24.69 -25.98 11.52
C THR A 105 -24.42 -25.22 10.22
N LEU A 106 -25.02 -25.66 9.12
CA LEU A 106 -24.85 -25.03 7.81
C LEU A 106 -25.25 -23.55 7.83
N ASP A 107 -26.31 -23.20 8.55
CA ASP A 107 -26.80 -21.83 8.70
C ASP A 107 -25.77 -20.91 9.38
N ASN A 108 -25.15 -21.37 10.48
CA ASN A 108 -24.09 -20.63 11.16
C ASN A 108 -22.84 -20.49 10.28
N LYS A 109 -22.46 -21.53 9.53
CA LYS A 109 -21.35 -21.43 8.57
C LYS A 109 -21.64 -20.43 7.46
N SER A 110 -22.86 -20.40 6.93
CA SER A 110 -23.27 -19.41 5.93
C SER A 110 -23.21 -17.99 6.50
N LYS A 111 -23.66 -17.78 7.73
CA LYS A 111 -23.58 -16.48 8.39
C LYS A 111 -22.13 -16.00 8.56
N LEU A 112 -21.25 -16.85 9.09
CA LEU A 112 -19.83 -16.54 9.25
C LEU A 112 -19.12 -16.30 7.91
N LYS A 113 -19.52 -17.05 6.87
CA LYS A 113 -19.04 -16.79 5.50
C LYS A 113 -19.39 -15.37 5.06
N PHE A 114 -20.66 -14.94 5.21
CA PHE A 114 -21.08 -13.60 4.80
C PHE A 114 -20.39 -12.51 5.62
N GLU A 115 -20.19 -12.74 6.92
CA GLU A 115 -19.45 -11.82 7.78
C GLU A 115 -18.00 -11.65 7.33
N LEU A 116 -17.30 -12.76 7.02
CA LEU A 116 -15.94 -12.70 6.49
C LEU A 116 -15.87 -11.97 5.14
N GLN A 117 -16.85 -12.22 4.27
CA GLN A 117 -16.94 -11.55 2.96
C GLN A 117 -17.16 -10.04 3.12
N ASP A 118 -18.05 -9.63 4.04
CA ASP A 118 -18.32 -8.23 4.32
C ASP A 118 -17.08 -7.53 4.92
N LEU A 119 -16.39 -8.18 5.86
CA LEU A 119 -15.12 -7.68 6.41
C LEU A 119 -14.07 -7.45 5.31
N CYS A 120 -13.92 -8.40 4.38
CA CYS A 120 -12.99 -8.28 3.27
C CYS A 120 -13.38 -7.14 2.33
N ASN A 121 -14.65 -7.08 1.91
CA ASN A 121 -15.13 -6.06 0.97
C ASN A 121 -15.03 -4.66 1.55
N ASN A 122 -15.48 -4.45 2.79
CA ASN A 122 -15.37 -3.17 3.49
C ASN A 122 -13.91 -2.73 3.58
N PHE A 123 -12.99 -3.65 3.90
CA PHE A 123 -11.59 -3.31 4.00
C PHE A 123 -10.96 -2.98 2.63
N ILE A 124 -11.35 -3.68 1.56
CA ILE A 124 -10.94 -3.35 0.19
C ILE A 124 -11.46 -1.96 -0.20
N ASP A 125 -12.74 -1.67 -0.01
CA ASP A 125 -13.36 -0.38 -0.31
C ASP A 125 -12.66 0.76 0.43
N ASP A 126 -12.32 0.55 1.70
CA ASP A 126 -11.57 1.49 2.51
C ASP A 126 -10.16 1.77 1.96
N ILE A 127 -9.45 0.72 1.53
CA ILE A 127 -8.13 0.83 0.90
C ILE A 127 -8.24 1.61 -0.41
N GLU A 128 -9.23 1.30 -1.24
CA GLU A 128 -9.44 1.95 -2.54
C GLU A 128 -9.83 3.42 -2.37
N ASN A 129 -10.76 3.73 -1.47
CA ASN A 129 -11.15 5.09 -1.15
C ASN A 129 -9.97 5.91 -0.63
N THR A 130 -9.17 5.32 0.28
CA THR A 130 -8.00 6.00 0.83
C THR A 130 -6.93 6.21 -0.24
N PHE A 131 -6.70 5.24 -1.11
CA PHE A 131 -5.77 5.35 -2.23
C PHE A 131 -6.22 6.43 -3.22
N PHE A 132 -7.48 6.44 -3.62
CA PHE A 132 -8.03 7.46 -4.52
C PHE A 132 -7.85 8.87 -3.94
N ASN A 133 -8.19 9.05 -2.66
CA ASN A 133 -8.13 10.34 -1.98
C ASN A 133 -6.69 10.80 -1.72
N LYS A 134 -5.79 9.91 -1.31
CA LYS A 134 -4.43 10.28 -0.87
C LYS A 134 -3.37 10.19 -1.96
N VAL A 135 -3.52 9.29 -2.94
CA VAL A 135 -2.49 8.98 -3.94
C VAL A 135 -2.86 9.51 -5.33
N THR A 136 -4.12 9.31 -5.74
CA THR A 136 -4.58 9.66 -7.09
C THR A 136 -4.97 11.13 -7.21
N THR A 137 -5.86 11.61 -6.33
CA THR A 137 -6.46 12.96 -6.45
C THR A 137 -5.72 14.05 -5.70
N SER A 138 -4.99 13.70 -4.63
CA SER A 138 -4.31 14.68 -3.80
C SER A 138 -3.11 15.32 -4.51
N LYS A 139 -3.20 16.62 -4.78
CA LYS A 139 -2.05 17.44 -5.20
C LYS A 139 -0.93 17.44 -4.15
N LYS A 140 -1.27 17.20 -2.87
CA LYS A 140 -0.32 17.11 -1.75
C LYS A 140 0.47 15.79 -1.76
N PHE A 141 0.05 14.79 -2.53
CA PHE A 141 0.76 13.52 -2.66
C PHE A 141 2.22 13.72 -3.08
N MET A 142 2.51 14.66 -4.00
CA MET A 142 3.90 14.93 -4.42
C MET A 142 4.78 15.31 -3.22
N LEU A 143 4.32 16.22 -2.36
CA LEU A 143 5.06 16.66 -1.17
C LEU A 143 5.13 15.58 -0.07
N LEU A 144 4.04 14.86 0.15
CA LEU A 144 3.94 13.87 1.23
C LEU A 144 4.56 12.52 0.88
N SER A 145 4.72 12.23 -0.40
CA SER A 145 5.35 11.00 -0.88
C SER A 145 6.85 11.00 -0.63
N ILE A 146 7.50 12.14 -0.37
CA ILE A 146 8.93 12.15 -0.09
C ILE A 146 9.13 11.74 1.37
N ARG A 147 9.73 10.56 1.60
CA ARG A 147 9.90 9.97 2.96
C ARG A 147 10.73 10.87 3.89
N ASN A 148 11.60 11.69 3.32
CA ASN A 148 12.39 12.72 4.00
C ASN A 148 12.36 14.00 3.17
N PRO A 149 11.32 14.84 3.27
CA PRO A 149 11.19 16.04 2.44
C PRO A 149 12.37 16.99 2.65
N LEU A 150 12.92 17.04 3.87
CA LEU A 150 14.11 17.82 4.20
C LEU A 150 15.38 17.35 3.48
N VAL A 151 15.59 16.04 3.33
CA VAL A 151 16.75 15.49 2.61
C VAL A 151 16.64 15.79 1.12
N ALA A 152 15.44 15.68 0.55
CA ALA A 152 15.20 16.03 -0.84
C ALA A 152 15.44 17.53 -1.07
N ILE A 153 14.96 18.40 -0.17
CA ILE A 153 15.23 19.85 -0.21
C ILE A 153 16.74 20.11 -0.10
N PHE A 154 17.43 19.47 0.84
CA PHE A 154 18.86 19.68 1.05
C PHE A 154 19.69 19.26 -0.17
N LEU A 155 19.39 18.10 -0.76
CA LEU A 155 20.06 17.62 -1.97
C LEU A 155 19.77 18.50 -3.18
N SER A 156 18.52 18.92 -3.37
CA SER A 156 18.17 19.82 -4.48
C SER A 156 18.81 21.19 -4.34
N THR A 157 18.89 21.73 -3.11
CA THR A 157 19.61 22.98 -2.84
C THR A 157 21.12 22.82 -3.09
N GLY A 158 21.71 21.68 -2.70
CA GLY A 158 23.11 21.36 -2.97
C GLY A 158 23.44 21.23 -4.46
N ILE A 159 22.53 20.63 -5.25
CA ILE A 159 22.68 20.54 -6.71
C ILE A 159 22.64 21.95 -7.34
N ILE A 160 21.72 22.82 -6.91
CA ILE A 160 21.65 24.21 -7.39
C ILE A 160 22.91 24.99 -7.00
N TYR A 161 23.42 24.81 -5.79
CA TYR A 161 24.64 25.45 -5.32
C TYR A 161 25.86 25.02 -6.17
N LEU A 162 26.05 23.71 -6.37
CA LEU A 162 27.14 23.18 -7.20
C LEU A 162 27.05 23.67 -8.65
N TYR A 163 25.83 23.79 -9.19
CA TYR A 163 25.61 24.36 -10.50
C TYR A 163 26.09 25.81 -10.58
N LEU A 164 25.75 26.65 -9.60
CA LEU A 164 26.19 28.05 -9.55
C LEU A 164 27.72 28.17 -9.44
N GLU A 165 28.36 27.33 -8.63
CA GLU A 165 29.83 27.25 -8.47
C GLU A 165 30.51 26.87 -9.79
N ILE A 166 30.04 25.80 -10.46
CA ILE A 166 30.56 25.37 -11.76
C ILE A 166 30.42 26.50 -12.80
N PHE A 167 29.29 27.19 -12.81
CA PHE A 167 29.05 28.29 -13.75
C PHE A 167 29.96 29.49 -13.46
N THR A 168 30.15 29.85 -12.19
CA THR A 168 31.08 30.94 -11.81
C THR A 168 32.54 30.58 -12.07
N PHE A 169 32.91 29.29 -12.02
CA PHE A 169 34.24 28.82 -12.40
C PHE A 169 34.51 28.92 -13.90
N PHE A 170 33.54 28.56 -14.75
CA PHE A 170 33.72 28.60 -16.22
C PHE A 170 33.61 30.00 -16.84
N TYR A 171 32.97 30.95 -16.16
CA TYR A 171 32.70 32.30 -16.67
C TYR A 171 33.43 33.42 -15.88
N LYS A 172 34.45 33.05 -15.12
CA LYS A 172 35.49 33.97 -14.62
C LYS A 172 36.62 34.08 -15.64
#